data_AF-A0AB38FTC9-F1
#
_entry.id   AF-A0AB38FTC9-F1
#
_cell.length_a   1.000
_cell.length_b   1.000
_cell.length_c   1.000
_cell.angle_alpha   90.00
_cell.angle_beta   90.00
_cell.angle_gamma   90.00
#
_symmetry.space_group_name_H-M   'P 1'
#
loop_
_entity.id
_entity.type
_entity.pdbx_description
1 polymer ?
#
loop_
_entity_poly.entity_id
_entity_poly.type
_entity_poly.pdbx_seq_one_letter_code
_entity_poly.pdbx_strand_id
1 'polypeptide(L)' 'MPKGSRTYRTDHDVLVNLQRSLDLMYCAQSILSGGSESMQIYVHALVDVATHLTQESTNALDLGEQTDSEHGVCNG' A
#
# COMPACT_ATOMS: atom_id res chain seq x y z
N MET A 1 32.32 1.45 -6.96
CA MET A 1 31.04 1.00 -7.57
C MET A 1 29.94 1.94 -7.10
N PRO A 2 29.22 2.64 -7.99
CA PRO A 2 28.07 3.44 -7.57
C PRO A 2 26.89 2.49 -7.29
N LYS A 3 26.20 2.69 -6.16
CA LYS A 3 24.96 1.99 -5.82
C LYS A 3 23.91 2.34 -6.89
N GLY A 4 23.41 1.32 -7.60
CA GLY A 4 22.30 1.49 -8.54
C GLY A 4 21.12 2.17 -7.85
N SER A 5 20.55 3.19 -8.50
CA SER A 5 19.34 3.84 -7.99
C SER A 5 18.20 2.84 -8.06
N ARG A 6 17.64 2.43 -6.92
CA ARG A 6 16.38 1.68 -6.89
C ARG A 6 15.28 2.61 -7.37
N THR A 7 14.90 2.49 -8.63
CA THR A 7 13.76 3.21 -9.19
C THR A 7 12.52 2.36 -8.92
N TYR A 8 11.75 2.73 -7.89
CA TYR A 8 10.47 2.09 -7.60
C TYR A 8 9.47 2.48 -8.69
N ARG A 9 9.13 1.53 -9.58
CA ARG A 9 8.07 1.73 -10.56
C ARG A 9 6.73 1.56 -9.85
N THR A 10 6.12 2.66 -9.48
CA THR A 10 4.80 2.67 -8.84
C THR A 10 3.73 2.57 -9.92
N ASP A 11 2.92 1.51 -9.87
CA ASP A 11 1.68 1.45 -10.65
C ASP A 11 0.69 2.53 -10.14
N HIS A 12 -0.10 3.10 -11.05
CA HIS A 12 -1.16 4.05 -10.67
C HIS A 12 -2.11 3.43 -9.64
N ASP A 13 -2.36 2.12 -9.76
CA ASP A 13 -3.24 1.38 -8.86
C ASP A 13 -2.67 1.30 -7.43
N VAL A 14 -1.34 1.31 -7.25
CA VAL A 14 -0.69 1.32 -5.92
C VAL A 14 -0.95 2.63 -5.20
N LEU A 15 -0.74 3.76 -5.87
CA LEU A 15 -0.95 5.07 -5.26
C LEU A 15 -2.42 5.30 -4.93
N VAL A 16 -3.33 4.86 -5.81
CA VAL A 16 -4.78 4.91 -5.58
C VAL A 16 -5.18 4.06 -4.38
N ASN A 17 -4.66 2.84 -4.26
CA ASN A 17 -4.98 1.96 -3.14
C ASN A 17 -4.46 2.51 -1.81
N LEU A 18 -3.24 3.04 -1.76
CA LEU A 18 -2.70 3.70 -0.56
C LEU A 18 -3.53 4.92 -0.14
N GLN A 19 -3.94 5.76 -1.09
CA GLN A 19 -4.81 6.89 -0.79
C GLN A 19 -6.16 6.43 -0.23
N ARG A 20 -6.79 5.42 -0.84
CA ARG A 20 -8.05 4.86 -0.35
C ARG A 20 -7.93 4.25 1.04
N SER A 21 -6.81 3.57 1.34
CA SER A 21 -6.53 3.07 2.69
C SER A 21 -6.52 4.20 3.72
N LEU A 22 -5.87 5.33 3.39
CA LEU A 22 -5.84 6.50 4.28
C LEU A 22 -7.24 7.08 4.47
N ASP A 23 -8.00 7.28 3.40
CA ASP A 23 -9.36 7.82 3.47
C ASP A 23 -10.27 6.96 4.36
N LEU A 24 -10.16 5.63 4.25
CA LEU A 24 -10.90 4.68 5.07
C LEU A 24 -10.50 4.75 6.55
N MET A 25 -9.20 4.87 6.85
CA MET A 25 -8.70 5.03 8.22
C MET A 25 -9.14 6.36 8.85
N TYR A 26 -9.13 7.45 8.07
CA TYR A 26 -9.67 8.75 8.51
C TYR A 26 -11.17 8.66 8.80
N CYS A 27 -11.93 7.99 7.94
CA CYS A 27 -13.36 7.77 8.16
C CYS A 27 -13.61 6.99 9.45
N ALA A 28 -12.87 5.89 9.68
CA ALA A 28 -12.96 5.11 10.90
C ALA A 28 -12.64 5.95 12.15
N GLN A 29 -11.58 6.77 12.11
CA GLN A 29 -11.21 7.64 13.22
C GLN A 29 -12.27 8.72 13.49
N SER A 30 -12.86 9.27 12.44
CA SER A 30 -13.96 10.25 12.56
C SER A 30 -15.20 9.62 13.19
N ILE A 31 -15.54 8.37 12.85
CA ILE A 31 -16.66 7.65 13.46
C ILE A 31 -16.41 7.42 14.96
N LEU A 32 -15.21 6.95 15.32
CA LEU A 32 -14.83 6.72 16.71
C LEU A 32 -14.87 8.03 17.53
N SER A 33 -14.42 9.13 16.93
CA SER A 33 -14.37 10.45 17.59
C SER A 33 -15.74 11.14 17.64
N GLY A 34 -16.64 10.83 16.70
CA GLY A 34 -17.98 11.42 16.59
C GLY A 34 -19.04 10.80 17.52
N GLY A 35 -18.71 9.71 18.22
CA GLY A 35 -19.60 9.11 19.24
C GLY A 35 -20.87 8.44 18.71
N SER A 36 -21.00 8.24 17.39
CA SER A 36 -22.15 7.55 16.81
C SER A 36 -22.02 6.03 16.96
N GLU A 37 -22.64 5.47 18.00
CA GLU A 37 -22.66 4.01 18.26
C GLU A 37 -23.17 3.21 17.05
N SER A 38 -24.18 3.73 16.35
CA SER A 38 -24.72 3.09 15.14
C SER A 38 -23.70 2.98 14.01
N MET A 39 -22.72 3.89 13.95
CA MET A 39 -21.67 3.84 12.94
C MET A 39 -20.42 3.06 13.40
N GLN A 40 -20.22 2.89 14.71
CA GLN A 40 -19.07 2.14 15.25
C GLN A 40 -19.03 0.69 14.76
N ILE A 41 -20.18 0.09 14.46
CA ILE A 41 -20.27 -1.27 13.90
C ILE A 41 -19.50 -1.43 12.58
N TYR A 42 -19.30 -0.34 11.82
CA TYR A 42 -18.61 -0.38 10.54
C TYR A 42 -17.10 -0.16 10.65
N VAL A 43 -16.59 0.28 11.81
CA VAL A 43 -15.18 0.62 11.99
C VAL A 43 -14.27 -0.55 11.65
N HIS A 44 -14.61 -1.76 12.11
CA HIS A 44 -13.81 -2.95 11.82
C HIS A 44 -13.74 -3.24 10.33
N ALA A 45 -14.88 -3.16 9.62
CA ALA A 45 -14.93 -3.38 8.17
C ALA A 45 -14.10 -2.34 7.40
N LEU A 46 -14.10 -1.07 7.82
CA LEU A 46 -13.28 -0.02 7.21
C LEU A 46 -11.78 -0.30 7.40
N VAL A 47 -11.39 -0.71 8.60
CA VAL A 47 -9.99 -1.07 8.93
C VAL A 47 -9.54 -2.32 8.16
N ASP A 48 -10.39 -3.34 8.03
CA ASP A 48 -10.08 -4.56 7.29
C ASP A 48 -9.79 -4.26 5.81
N VAL A 49 -10.65 -3.45 5.17
CA VAL A 49 -10.46 -3.05 3.76
C VAL A 49 -9.20 -2.21 3.58
N ALA A 50 -8.96 -1.23 4.47
CA ALA A 50 -7.75 -0.41 4.42
C ALA A 50 -6.47 -1.26 4.59
N THR A 51 -6.51 -2.26 5.48
CA THR A 51 -5.39 -3.19 5.69
C THR A 51 -5.14 -4.03 4.44
N HIS A 52 -6.20 -4.55 3.82
CA HIS A 52 -6.10 -5.32 2.60
C HIS A 52 -5.47 -4.52 1.45
N LEU A 53 -5.98 -3.32 1.17
CA LEU A 53 -5.45 -2.43 0.13
C LEU A 53 -3.98 -2.04 0.39
N THR A 54 -3.61 -1.84 1.66
CA THR A 54 -2.23 -1.55 2.05
C THR A 54 -1.32 -2.76 1.81
N GLN A 55 -1.79 -3.96 2.09
CA GLN A 55 -1.03 -5.18 1.84
C GLN A 55 -0.82 -5.43 0.34
N GLU A 56 -1.88 -5.28 -0.47
CA GLU A 56 -1.77 -5.40 -1.94
C GLU A 56 -0.79 -4.38 -2.51
N SER A 57 -0.85 -3.14 -2.04
CA SER A 57 0.07 -2.06 -2.43
C SER A 57 1.51 -2.37 -2.04
N THR A 58 1.72 -2.88 -0.82
CA THR A 58 3.05 -3.28 -0.32
C THR A 58 3.63 -4.41 -1.16
N ASN A 59 2.82 -5.43 -1.45
CA ASN A 59 3.24 -6.54 -2.30
C ASN A 59 3.58 -6.08 -3.72
N ALA A 60 2.78 -5.19 -4.30
CA ALA A 60 3.03 -4.64 -5.63
C ALA A 60 4.31 -3.78 -5.67
N LEU A 61 4.61 -3.03 -4.61
CA LEU A 61 5.85 -2.26 -4.48
C LEU A 61 7.07 -3.17 -4.32
N ASP A 62 6.96 -4.25 -3.54
CA ASP A 62 8.02 -5.25 -3.36
C ASP A 62 8.31 -5.99 -4.68
N LEU A 63 7.27 -6.38 -5.42
CA LEU A 63 7.39 -6.98 -6.75
C LEU A 63 7.87 -5.97 -7.82
N GLY A 64 7.53 -4.69 -7.65
CA GLY A 64 7.96 -3.58 -8.50
C GLY A 64 9.39 -3.11 -8.24
N GLU A 65 10.04 -3.61 -7.18
CA GLU A 65 11.48 -3.48 -6.94
C GLU A 65 12.24 -4.36 -7.95
N GLN A 66 12.26 -3.92 -9.21
CA GLN A 66 13.21 -4.46 -10.17
C GLN A 66 14.59 -3.94 -9.78
N THR A 67 15.48 -4.83 -9.36
CA THR A 67 16.90 -4.60 -9.57
C THR A 67 17.09 -4.46 -11.08
N ASP A 68 17.60 -3.33 -11.55
CA ASP A 68 18.05 -3.19 -12.92
C ASP A 68 18.81 -4.47 -13.27
N SER A 69 18.33 -5.15 -14.30
CA SER A 69 18.77 -6.46 -14.74
C SER A 69 20.27 -6.67 -14.53
N GLU A 70 20.66 -7.45 -13.51
CA GLU A 70 21.91 -8.19 -13.56
C GLU A 70 21.74 -9.28 -14.63
N HIS A 71 21.76 -8.90 -15.91
CA HIS A 71 22.22 -9.78 -16.97
C HIS A 71 23.75 -9.93 -16.82
N GLY A 72 24.18 -10.47 -15.68
CA GLY A 72 25.49 -11.04 -15.48
C GLY A 72 25.40 -12.51 -15.88
N VAL A 73 25.45 -12.76 -17.18
CA VAL A 73 25.62 -14.11 -17.72
C VAL A 73 26.91 -14.67 -17.12
N CYS A 74 26.82 -15.59 -16.17
CA CYS A 74 27.97 -16.40 -15.77
C CYS A 74 28.25 -17.43 -16.88
N ASN A 75 28.79 -16.96 -18.00
CA ASN A 75 29.49 -17.79 -18.97
C ASN A 75 30.89 -17.22 -19.14
N GLY A 76 31.83 -17.82 -18.43
CA GLY A 76 33.27 -17.63 -18.52
C GLY A 76 33.95 -18.83 -17.86
#